data_AF-A0A7K2LQS7-F1
#
_entry.id   AF-A0A7K2LQS7-F1
#
_cell.length_a   1.000
_cell.length_b   1.000
_cell.length_c   1.000
_cell.angle_alpha   90.00
_cell.angle_beta   90.00
_cell.angle_gamma   90.00
#
_symmetry.space_group_name_H-M   'P 1'
#
loop_
_entity.id
_entity.type
_entity.pdbx_description
1 polymer ?
#
loop_
_entity_poly.entity_id
_entity_poly.type
_entity_poly.pdbx_seq_one_letter_code
_entity_poly.pdbx_strand_id
1 'polypeptide(L)'
;MGDSADLGDSTDVGDSARVGDLTGPGRAAVSVVPPFHGPHQRSLLAAPRRSTAFVAFDVTADDRAGLTELLRTLTARARFLTSGGAPEPVGITGPPADSGVL
;
A
#
# COMPACT_ATOMS: atom_id res chain seq x y z
N MET A 1 -44.50 15.23 -46.09
CA MET A 1 -43.92 15.50 -44.76
C MET A 1 -44.23 14.30 -43.88
N GLY A 2 -43.47 13.21 -44.07
CA GLY A 2 -43.40 12.10 -43.11
C GLY A 2 -42.57 12.52 -41.89
N ASP A 3 -42.26 11.67 -40.93
CA ASP A 3 -42.46 10.24 -40.80
C ASP A 3 -42.23 9.86 -39.32
N SER A 4 -42.95 8.83 -38.88
CA SER A 4 -42.70 7.83 -37.85
C SER A 4 -41.98 8.11 -36.52
N ALA A 5 -42.60 7.53 -35.50
CA ALA A 5 -42.00 7.01 -34.29
C ALA A 5 -40.86 6.01 -34.56
N ASP A 6 -39.92 5.86 -33.63
CA ASP A 6 -39.46 4.53 -33.23
C ASP A 6 -38.76 4.55 -31.86
N LEU A 7 -38.99 3.48 -31.09
CA LEU A 7 -38.37 3.16 -29.82
C LEU A 7 -37.18 2.23 -30.07
N GLY A 8 -36.06 2.50 -29.39
CA GLY A 8 -35.33 1.44 -28.71
C GLY A 8 -34.11 0.81 -29.41
N ASP A 9 -33.18 0.45 -28.52
CA ASP A 9 -32.12 -0.56 -28.63
C ASP A 9 -30.94 -0.30 -29.57
N SER A 10 -29.74 -0.18 -28.99
CA SER A 10 -28.77 -1.30 -29.03
C SER A 10 -27.41 -0.88 -28.51
N THR A 11 -26.96 -1.66 -27.52
CA THR A 11 -25.58 -2.18 -27.37
C THR A 11 -24.44 -1.24 -27.05
N ASP A 12 -23.92 -1.43 -25.83
CA ASP A 12 -22.49 -1.53 -25.51
C ASP A 12 -21.63 -1.86 -26.75
N VAL A 13 -20.77 -0.93 -27.13
CA VAL A 13 -19.55 -1.23 -27.88
C VAL A 13 -18.41 -0.64 -27.08
N GLY A 14 -17.67 -1.55 -26.42
CA GLY A 14 -16.53 -1.22 -25.59
C GLY A 14 -15.47 -0.42 -26.35
N ASP A 15 -15.10 0.75 -25.80
CA ASP A 15 -13.87 1.41 -26.19
C ASP A 15 -12.71 0.61 -25.61
N SER A 16 -12.04 -0.10 -26.50
CA SER A 16 -10.91 -0.96 -26.20
C SER A 16 -9.81 -0.13 -25.56
N ALA A 17 -9.39 -0.57 -24.37
CA ALA A 17 -8.25 -0.01 -23.65
C ALA A 17 -7.09 0.22 -24.62
N ARG A 18 -6.70 1.49 -24.77
CA ARG A 18 -5.57 1.86 -25.62
C ARG A 18 -4.31 1.22 -25.04
N VAL A 19 -3.79 0.21 -25.74
CA VAL A 19 -2.41 -0.24 -25.57
C VAL A 19 -1.52 0.89 -26.12
N GLY A 20 -1.22 1.84 -25.24
CA GLY A 20 -0.24 2.90 -25.47
C GLY A 20 1.16 2.36 -25.24
N ASP A 21 1.92 2.33 -26.33
CA ASP A 21 3.38 2.18 -26.44
C ASP A 21 4.18 2.71 -25.22
N LEU A 22 5.08 1.86 -24.69
CA LEU A 22 5.80 2.05 -23.42
C LEU A 22 7.16 2.76 -23.55
N THR A 23 7.41 3.53 -24.60
CA THR A 23 8.75 4.08 -24.86
C THR A 23 8.79 5.61 -24.86
N GLY A 24 8.39 6.22 -23.74
CA GLY A 24 8.54 7.65 -23.47
C GLY A 24 9.48 7.92 -22.28
N PRO A 25 10.24 9.04 -22.26
CA PRO A 25 11.19 9.34 -21.19
C PRO A 25 10.48 9.38 -19.84
N GLY A 26 11.02 8.61 -18.89
CA GLY A 26 10.41 8.28 -17.61
C GLY A 26 9.85 9.50 -16.89
N ARG A 27 8.52 9.65 -16.95
CA ARG A 27 7.78 10.43 -15.96
C ARG A 27 8.09 9.76 -14.63
N ALA A 28 8.83 10.44 -13.74
CA ALA A 28 8.92 10.02 -12.35
C ALA A 28 7.48 9.89 -11.85
N ALA A 29 6.99 8.66 -11.75
CA ALA A 29 5.67 8.40 -11.23
C ALA A 29 5.67 8.97 -9.83
N VAL A 30 4.77 9.92 -9.55
CA VAL A 30 4.49 10.33 -8.17
C VAL A 30 4.11 9.05 -7.46
N SER A 31 5.00 8.53 -6.59
CA SER A 31 4.71 7.32 -5.85
C SER A 31 3.67 7.70 -4.80
N VAL A 32 2.40 7.58 -5.16
CA VAL A 32 1.31 7.67 -4.18
C VAL A 32 1.54 6.53 -3.21
N VAL A 33 1.89 6.87 -1.97
CA VAL A 33 1.97 5.89 -0.88
C VAL A 33 0.58 5.30 -0.71
N PRO A 34 0.39 4.00 -0.95
CA PRO A 34 -0.93 3.38 -0.83
C PRO A 34 -1.40 3.43 0.63
N PRO A 35 -2.72 3.45 0.88
CA PRO A 35 -3.24 3.42 2.24
C PRO A 35 -2.82 2.13 2.95
N PHE A 36 -2.46 2.25 4.23
CA PHE A 36 -2.07 1.13 5.08
C PHE A 36 -3.28 0.23 5.41
N HIS A 37 -4.44 0.83 5.64
CA HIS A 37 -5.67 0.11 6.00
C HIS A 37 -6.48 -0.26 4.76
N GLY A 38 -7.08 -1.44 4.81
CA GLY A 38 -7.97 -1.99 3.78
C GLY A 38 -8.43 -3.39 4.15
N PRO A 39 -9.28 -4.02 3.33
CA PRO A 39 -9.78 -5.37 3.57
C PRO A 39 -8.69 -6.45 3.46
N HIS A 40 -7.61 -6.16 2.72
CA HIS A 40 -6.50 -7.06 2.47
C HIS A 40 -5.16 -6.41 2.80
N GLN A 41 -4.20 -7.21 3.24
CA GLN A 41 -2.83 -6.74 3.42
C GLN A 41 -2.22 -6.33 2.07
N ARG A 42 -1.50 -5.21 2.05
CA ARG A 42 -1.00 -4.62 0.80
C ARG A 42 0.02 -5.50 0.08
N SER A 43 0.81 -6.30 0.80
CA SER A 43 1.80 -7.21 0.23
C SER A 43 1.19 -8.27 -0.71
N LEU A 44 -0.07 -8.64 -0.50
CA LEU A 44 -0.78 -9.61 -1.35
C LEU A 44 -1.14 -9.03 -2.73
N LEU A 45 -1.50 -7.74 -2.78
CA LEU A 45 -2.01 -7.09 -3.99
C LEU A 45 -0.96 -6.25 -4.72
N ALA A 46 0.15 -5.90 -4.03
CA ALA A 46 1.20 -5.07 -4.60
C ALA A 46 1.94 -5.82 -5.70
N ALA A 47 2.32 -5.09 -6.76
CA ALA A 47 3.27 -5.60 -7.74
C ALA A 47 4.58 -6.00 -7.04
N PRO A 48 5.26 -7.08 -7.48
CA PRO A 48 6.53 -7.52 -6.90
C PRO A 48 7.54 -6.38 -6.81
N ARG A 49 8.23 -6.29 -5.67
CA ARG A 49 9.28 -5.30 -5.43
C ARG A 49 10.65 -5.88 -5.79
N ARG A 50 11.61 -5.02 -6.12
CA ARG A 50 12.99 -5.42 -6.45
C ARG A 50 13.78 -5.97 -5.25
N SER A 51 13.33 -5.68 -4.03
CA SER A 51 13.89 -6.18 -2.78
C SER A 51 12.76 -6.66 -1.87
N THR A 52 12.98 -7.74 -1.14
CA THR A 52 12.00 -8.34 -0.20
C THR A 52 12.75 -9.07 0.91
N ALA A 53 12.25 -8.94 2.13
CA ALA A 53 12.70 -9.74 3.26
C ALA A 53 11.54 -10.64 3.73
N PHE A 54 11.82 -11.92 3.94
CA PHE A 54 10.90 -12.87 4.55
C PHE A 54 11.53 -13.39 5.84
N VAL A 55 10.84 -13.22 6.96
CA VAL A 55 11.36 -13.48 8.30
C VAL A 55 10.33 -14.24 9.11
N ALA A 56 10.80 -15.16 9.97
CA ALA A 56 9.98 -15.90 10.93
C ALA A 56 10.45 -15.54 12.34
N PHE A 57 9.50 -15.47 13.27
CA PHE A 57 9.75 -15.14 14.67
C PHE A 57 9.05 -16.12 15.59
N ASP A 58 9.74 -16.51 16.65
CA ASP A 58 9.10 -17.14 17.80
C ASP A 58 8.46 -16.05 18.69
N VAL A 59 7.24 -16.31 19.15
CA VAL A 59 6.52 -15.38 20.01
C VAL A 59 6.93 -15.61 21.47
N THR A 60 7.46 -14.57 22.11
CA THR A 60 7.89 -14.61 23.52
C THR A 60 6.86 -14.02 24.49
N ALA A 61 5.66 -13.67 24.02
CA ALA A 61 4.60 -13.18 24.91
C ALA A 61 4.04 -14.32 25.76
N ASP A 62 3.98 -14.11 27.08
CA ASP A 62 3.58 -15.14 28.04
C ASP A 62 2.06 -15.44 28.01
N ASP A 63 1.26 -14.49 27.51
CA ASP A 63 -0.19 -14.61 27.49
C ASP A 63 -0.84 -13.89 26.29
N ARG A 64 -2.17 -14.02 26.22
CA ARG A 64 -3.00 -13.41 25.18
C ARG A 64 -3.00 -11.87 25.25
N ALA A 65 -2.88 -11.29 26.43
CA ALA A 65 -2.83 -9.84 26.59
C ALA A 65 -1.52 -9.30 26.01
N GLY A 66 -0.39 -9.94 26.33
CA GLY A 66 0.92 -9.64 25.76
C GLY A 66 0.96 -9.82 24.25
N LEU A 67 0.35 -10.88 23.70
CA LEU A 67 0.24 -11.04 22.26
C LEU A 67 -0.61 -9.92 21.62
N THR A 68 -1.68 -9.49 22.29
CA THR A 68 -2.51 -8.39 21.81
C THR A 68 -1.71 -7.09 21.73
N GLU A 69 -0.92 -6.79 22.76
CA GLU A 69 -0.04 -5.60 22.79
C GLU A 69 1.07 -5.69 21.75
N LEU A 70 1.66 -6.87 21.54
CA LEU A 70 2.63 -7.11 20.48
C LEU A 70 2.05 -6.79 19.10
N LEU A 71 0.86 -7.33 18.77
CA LEU A 71 0.22 -7.12 17.47
C LEU A 71 -0.21 -5.65 17.27
N ARG A 72 -0.65 -4.96 18.32
CA ARG A 72 -0.92 -3.52 18.29
C ARG A 72 0.34 -2.72 18.00
N THR A 73 1.44 -3.05 18.69
CA THR A 73 2.74 -2.40 18.50
C THR A 73 3.26 -2.62 17.07
N LEU A 74 3.21 -3.86 16.56
CA LEU A 74 3.58 -4.17 15.18
C LEU A 74 2.74 -3.38 14.17
N THR A 75 1.44 -3.28 14.39
CA THR A 75 0.54 -2.51 13.51
C THR A 75 0.90 -1.02 13.51
N ALA A 76 1.17 -0.44 14.68
CA ALA A 76 1.58 0.96 14.79
C ALA A 76 2.92 1.23 14.08
N ARG A 77 3.92 0.35 14.28
CA ARG A 77 5.22 0.46 13.62
C ARG A 77 5.13 0.25 12.11
N ALA A 78 4.39 -0.75 11.64
CA ALA A 78 4.20 -0.98 10.22
C ALA A 78 3.49 0.20 9.52
N ARG A 79 2.52 0.84 10.19
CA ARG A 79 1.87 2.04 9.67
C ARG A 79 2.87 3.18 9.46
N PHE A 80 3.70 3.46 10.47
CA PHE A 80 4.73 4.49 10.40
C PHE A 80 5.77 4.20 9.30
N LEU A 81 6.28 2.96 9.25
CA LEU A 81 7.29 2.55 8.26
C LEU A 81 6.77 2.62 6.81
N THR A 82 5.48 2.34 6.59
CA THR A 82 4.89 2.35 5.25
C THR A 82 4.47 3.75 4.79
N SER A 83 4.15 4.66 5.71
CA SER A 83 3.93 6.08 5.40
C SER A 83 5.23 6.87 5.23
N GLY A 84 6.32 6.40 5.85
CA GLY A 84 7.53 7.18 6.05
C GLY A 84 7.37 8.23 7.16
N GLY A 85 8.47 8.91 7.49
CA GLY A 85 8.52 9.97 8.49
C GLY A 85 9.74 9.85 9.40
N ALA A 86 10.13 10.96 10.06
CA ALA A 86 11.16 10.95 11.08
C ALA A 86 10.56 10.48 12.43
N PRO A 87 11.19 9.54 13.15
CA PRO A 87 10.74 9.17 14.48
C PRO A 87 10.97 10.32 15.46
N GLU A 88 10.10 10.43 16.48
CA GLU A 88 10.28 11.44 17.53
C GLU A 88 11.60 11.19 18.29
N PRO A 89 12.40 12.23 18.58
CA PRO A 89 13.61 12.09 19.36
C PRO A 89 13.33 11.56 20.77
N VAL A 90 14.06 10.53 21.18
CA VAL A 90 13.92 9.91 22.52
C VAL A 90 14.62 10.71 23.63
N GLY A 91 15.19 11.87 23.30
CA GLY A 91 16.01 12.72 24.18
C GLY A 91 17.52 12.57 23.93
N ILE A 92 18.32 13.50 24.48
CA ILE A 92 19.78 13.62 24.22
C ILE A 92 20.56 12.40 24.71
N THR A 93 20.04 11.69 25.71
CA THR A 93 20.70 10.55 26.38
C THR A 93 20.15 9.18 25.97
N GLY A 94 19.10 9.14 25.13
CA GLY A 94 18.53 7.89 24.64
C GLY A 94 19.34 7.32 23.46
N PRO A 95 19.31 5.99 23.24
CA PRO A 95 19.79 5.44 21.97
C PRO A 95 18.97 6.02 20.80
N PRO A 96 19.53 6.08 19.57
CA PRO A 96 18.82 6.58 18.41
C PRO A 96 17.44 5.91 18.23
N ALA A 97 16.42 6.71 17.92
CA ALA A 97 15.05 6.24 17.77
C ALA A 97 14.83 5.30 16.57
N ASP A 98 15.77 5.33 15.62
CA ASP A 98 15.84 4.50 14.43
C ASP A 98 17.30 4.15 14.11
N SER A 99 17.49 3.14 13.26
CA SER A 99 18.75 2.75 12.65
C SER A 99 19.43 3.83 11.79
N GLY A 100 18.69 4.86 11.36
CA GLY A 100 19.20 5.94 10.50
C GLY A 100 19.20 5.58 9.01
N VAL A 101 18.44 4.55 8.61
CA VAL A 101 18.33 4.07 7.23
C VAL A 101 17.07 4.59 6.53
N LEU A 102 16.10 5.10 7.28
CA LEU A 102 14.81 5.62 6.80
C LEU A 102 14.85 7.14 6.64
#